data_AF-A0A6J5GLU1-F1
#
_entry.id   AF-A0A6J5GLU1-F1
#
_cell.length_a   1.000
_cell.length_b   1.000
_cell.length_c   1.000
_cell.angle_alpha   90.00
_cell.angle_beta   90.00
_cell.angle_gamma   90.00
#
_symmetry.space_group_name_H-M   'P 1'
#
loop_
_entity.id
_entity.type
_entity.pdbx_description
1 polymer ?
#
loop_
_entity_poly.entity_id
_entity_poly.type
_entity_poly.pdbx_seq_one_letter_code
_entity_poly.pdbx_strand_id
1 'polypeptide(L)'
;MQGNSPAYRGQEIRPHGKHGRVMNKGISIKARIGLTMGFLAALIVVIGAVGLLGLTRSNEAYRSTFTDQMPSSHSVNLAEIYAARERLALDRAAFEIGTPDSAATLARARMLRGVSNDYWKQYTSLPRDAQEERLAQDVATRRAAFQQAADSFAAVIAAADQSKVVGAANALQAAYSQLSQADLELDKLQGTLAQAGFDEAQAAFGQLRIAVIAVLLIGIGAAAYAFFALRRAIAGPLGEALGAFSAISAGDLSRPIVVRSRDEMGELLGGVARM
;
A
#
# COMPACT_ATOMS: atom_id res chain seq x y z
N MET A 1 61.26 10.60 -92.15
CA MET A 1 60.54 10.12 -93.35
C MET A 1 59.94 8.76 -93.02
N GLN A 2 58.73 8.50 -93.55
CA GLN A 2 57.91 7.27 -93.46
C GLN A 2 57.27 7.03 -92.07
N GLY A 3 55.95 7.09 -91.84
CA GLY A 3 54.79 7.13 -92.75
C GLY A 3 54.16 5.74 -92.90
N ASN A 4 53.11 5.44 -92.14
CA ASN A 4 52.02 4.52 -92.56
C ASN A 4 50.79 4.62 -91.61
N SER A 5 49.60 4.85 -92.18
CA SER A 5 48.27 4.58 -91.59
C SER A 5 47.89 3.09 -91.84
N PRO A 6 46.66 2.54 -91.63
CA PRO A 6 45.40 3.03 -90.99
C PRO A 6 44.65 1.98 -90.10
N ALA A 7 43.41 2.30 -89.70
CA ALA A 7 42.21 1.43 -89.59
C ALA A 7 41.53 1.14 -88.22
N TYR A 8 40.21 1.38 -88.25
CA TYR A 8 39.09 1.18 -87.33
C TYR A 8 39.00 -0.14 -86.52
N ARG A 9 38.44 -0.08 -85.29
CA ARG A 9 37.29 -0.90 -84.80
C ARG A 9 36.90 -0.58 -83.34
N GLY A 10 35.59 -0.55 -83.03
CA GLY A 10 35.08 -0.98 -81.71
C GLY A 10 34.26 0.03 -80.90
N GLN A 11 32.94 -0.19 -80.84
CA GLN A 11 31.98 0.44 -79.93
C GLN A 11 32.27 0.10 -78.46
N GLU A 12 31.91 1.00 -77.53
CA GLU A 12 31.34 0.56 -76.26
C GLU A 12 30.33 1.60 -75.72
N ILE A 13 29.06 1.21 -75.78
CA ILE A 13 27.93 1.91 -75.23
C ILE A 13 27.94 1.65 -73.72
N ARG A 14 28.23 2.68 -72.91
CA ARG A 14 28.14 2.56 -71.45
C ARG A 14 26.68 2.73 -71.00
N PRO A 15 26.09 1.77 -70.25
CA PRO A 15 24.72 1.90 -69.77
C PRO A 15 24.67 2.85 -68.57
N HIS A 16 23.68 3.75 -68.58
CA HIS A 16 23.29 4.56 -67.44
C HIS A 16 22.84 3.65 -66.28
N GLY A 17 23.68 3.57 -65.25
CA GLY A 17 23.35 2.94 -63.97
C GLY A 17 22.23 3.70 -63.25
N LYS A 18 21.07 3.04 -63.16
CA LYS A 18 19.90 3.46 -62.40
C LYS A 18 20.29 3.74 -60.94
N HIS A 19 20.18 5.01 -60.53
CA HIS A 19 20.16 5.36 -59.12
C HIS A 19 18.79 4.97 -58.55
N GLY A 20 18.66 3.72 -58.09
CA GLY A 20 17.57 3.32 -57.22
C GLY A 20 17.68 4.07 -55.91
N ARG A 21 16.99 5.20 -55.79
CA ARG A 21 16.88 5.96 -54.55
C ARG A 21 16.07 5.12 -53.56
N VAL A 22 16.75 4.40 -52.68
CA VAL A 22 16.13 3.65 -51.58
C VAL A 22 15.40 4.66 -50.69
N MET A 23 14.08 4.69 -50.81
CA MET A 23 13.23 5.69 -50.17
C MET A 23 12.85 5.19 -48.78
N ASN A 24 13.58 5.63 -47.75
CA ASN A 24 13.26 5.32 -46.35
C ASN A 24 11.81 5.77 -46.04
N LYS A 25 10.92 4.78 -45.82
CA LYS A 25 9.53 4.96 -45.42
C LYS A 25 9.47 5.47 -43.99
N GLY A 26 8.68 6.52 -43.74
CA GLY A 26 8.39 6.98 -42.39
C GLY A 26 7.50 6.00 -41.63
N ILE A 27 7.34 6.18 -40.32
CA ILE A 27 6.42 5.36 -39.51
C ILE A 27 4.99 5.52 -40.04
N SER A 28 4.32 4.41 -40.35
CA SER A 28 2.94 4.39 -40.84
C SER A 28 1.94 4.99 -39.82
N ILE A 29 0.83 5.56 -40.30
CA ILE A 29 -0.28 6.07 -39.47
C ILE A 29 -0.91 4.93 -38.68
N LYS A 30 -1.13 3.76 -39.30
CA LYS A 30 -1.62 2.56 -38.61
C LYS A 30 -0.68 2.15 -37.47
N ALA A 31 0.64 2.20 -37.72
CA ALA A 31 1.64 1.93 -36.70
C ALA A 31 1.60 2.97 -35.58
N ARG A 32 1.47 4.27 -35.87
CA ARG A 32 1.34 5.33 -34.85
C ARG A 32 0.09 5.14 -33.99
N ILE A 33 -1.08 4.91 -34.60
CA ILE A 33 -2.34 4.67 -33.88
C ILE A 33 -2.20 3.43 -33.00
N GLY A 34 -1.71 2.31 -33.55
CA GLY A 34 -1.49 1.08 -32.79
C GLY A 34 -0.54 1.26 -31.61
N LEU A 35 0.55 2.01 -31.80
CA LEU A 35 1.55 2.28 -30.76
C LEU A 35 0.97 3.18 -29.66
N THR A 36 0.16 4.19 -30.02
CA THR A 36 -0.54 5.03 -29.02
C THR A 36 -1.57 4.26 -28.22
N MET A 37 -2.38 3.41 -28.87
CA MET A 37 -3.39 2.60 -28.16
C MET A 37 -2.75 1.53 -27.29
N GLY A 38 -1.70 0.85 -27.78
CA GLY A 38 -0.92 -0.10 -27.00
C GLY A 38 -0.26 0.56 -25.78
N PHE A 39 0.30 1.75 -25.96
CA PHE A 39 0.88 2.52 -24.87
C PHE A 39 -0.18 2.92 -23.82
N LEU A 40 -1.35 3.44 -24.24
CA LEU A 40 -2.44 3.80 -23.33
C LEU A 40 -2.97 2.58 -22.57
N ALA A 41 -3.12 1.44 -23.25
CA ALA A 41 -3.53 0.19 -22.62
C ALA A 41 -2.51 -0.28 -21.56
N ALA A 42 -1.21 -0.24 -21.89
CA ALA A 42 -0.15 -0.55 -20.95
C ALA A 42 -0.17 0.39 -19.74
N LEU A 43 -0.40 1.69 -19.96
CA LEU A 43 -0.51 2.69 -18.90
C LEU A 43 -1.67 2.38 -17.95
N ILE A 44 -2.85 2.02 -18.46
CA ILE A 44 -4.01 1.62 -17.65
C ILE A 44 -3.67 0.40 -16.79
N VAL A 45 -3.02 -0.61 -17.36
CA VAL A 45 -2.60 -1.82 -16.62
C VAL A 45 -1.64 -1.47 -15.48
N VAL A 46 -0.64 -0.61 -15.75
CA VAL A 46 0.32 -0.17 -14.73
C VAL A 46 -0.39 0.60 -13.61
N ILE A 47 -1.27 1.56 -13.94
CA ILE A 47 -2.02 2.33 -12.94
C ILE A 47 -2.90 1.41 -12.11
N GLY A 48 -3.60 0.47 -12.75
CA GLY A 48 -4.44 -0.52 -12.06
C GLY A 48 -3.64 -1.43 -11.13
N ALA A 49 -2.48 -1.92 -11.58
CA ALA A 49 -1.60 -2.75 -10.76
C ALA A 49 -1.05 -1.99 -9.54
N VAL A 50 -0.59 -0.75 -9.72
CA VAL A 50 -0.11 0.09 -8.61
C VAL A 50 -1.26 0.41 -7.64
N GLY A 51 -2.45 0.70 -8.14
CA GLY A 51 -3.64 0.94 -7.33
C GLY A 51 -4.02 -0.28 -6.48
N LEU A 52 -4.02 -1.47 -7.08
CA LEU A 52 -4.30 -2.73 -6.38
C LEU A 52 -3.24 -3.02 -5.31
N LEU A 53 -1.95 -2.89 -5.64
CA LEU A 53 -0.86 -3.07 -4.67
C LEU A 53 -0.99 -2.10 -3.48
N GLY A 54 -1.32 -0.84 -3.75
CA GLY A 54 -1.57 0.14 -2.70
C GLY A 54 -2.73 -0.24 -1.80
N LEU A 55 -3.85 -0.70 -2.39
CA LEU A 55 -5.03 -1.12 -1.64
C LEU A 55 -4.75 -2.38 -0.79
N THR A 56 -4.04 -3.37 -1.33
CA THR A 56 -3.65 -4.58 -0.60
C THR A 56 -2.74 -4.26 0.58
N ARG A 57 -1.76 -3.37 0.41
CA ARG A 57 -0.88 -2.95 1.51
C ARG A 57 -1.63 -2.19 2.61
N SER A 58 -2.52 -1.28 2.23
CA SER A 58 -3.39 -0.60 3.19
C SER A 58 -4.26 -1.60 3.95
N ASN A 59 -4.83 -2.59 3.25
CA ASN A 59 -5.67 -3.61 3.88
C ASN A 59 -4.88 -4.48 4.88
N GLU A 60 -3.64 -4.87 4.57
CA GLU A 60 -2.82 -5.65 5.50
C GLU A 60 -2.43 -4.84 6.74
N ALA A 61 -2.12 -3.55 6.57
CA ALA A 61 -1.86 -2.65 7.70
C ALA A 61 -3.10 -2.53 8.62
N TYR A 62 -4.29 -2.32 8.03
CA TYR A 62 -5.55 -2.33 8.79
C TYR A 62 -5.80 -3.65 9.50
N ARG A 63 -5.51 -4.77 8.82
CA ARG A 63 -5.66 -6.11 9.39
C ARG A 63 -4.78 -6.27 10.61
N SER A 64 -3.49 -5.98 10.53
CA SER A 64 -2.58 -6.13 11.68
C SER A 64 -2.99 -5.25 12.87
N THR A 65 -3.42 -4.01 12.64
CA THR A 65 -3.93 -3.14 13.72
C THR A 65 -5.19 -3.73 14.36
N PHE A 66 -6.11 -4.27 13.57
CA PHE A 66 -7.40 -4.76 14.06
C PHE A 66 -7.35 -6.18 14.65
N THR A 67 -6.53 -7.06 14.10
CA THR A 67 -6.47 -8.48 14.51
C THR A 67 -5.44 -8.74 15.58
N ASP A 68 -4.38 -7.93 15.65
CA ASP A 68 -3.24 -8.23 16.52
C ASP A 68 -3.10 -7.15 17.61
N GLN A 69 -2.95 -5.89 17.23
CA GLN A 69 -2.61 -4.82 18.19
C GLN A 69 -3.79 -4.40 19.07
N MET A 70 -4.98 -4.17 18.50
CA MET A 70 -6.17 -3.81 19.29
C MET A 70 -6.60 -4.92 20.26
N PRO A 71 -6.71 -6.20 19.85
CA PRO A 71 -7.08 -7.28 20.76
C PRO A 71 -6.04 -7.50 21.85
N SER A 72 -4.75 -7.29 21.56
CA SER A 72 -3.66 -7.40 22.53
C SER A 72 -3.81 -6.38 23.67
N SER A 73 -3.85 -5.09 23.36
CA SER A 73 -4.00 -4.02 24.37
C SER A 73 -5.33 -4.10 25.11
N HIS A 74 -6.42 -4.40 24.41
CA HIS A 74 -7.72 -4.59 25.03
C HIS A 74 -7.72 -5.77 26.03
N SER A 75 -7.08 -6.89 25.69
CA SER A 75 -7.01 -8.07 26.56
C SER A 75 -6.15 -7.81 27.80
N VAL A 76 -5.01 -7.13 27.67
CA VAL A 76 -4.18 -6.72 28.82
C VAL A 76 -4.97 -5.81 29.75
N ASN A 77 -5.62 -4.78 29.19
CA ASN A 77 -6.39 -3.81 29.98
C ASN A 77 -7.56 -4.46 30.72
N LEU A 78 -8.33 -5.34 30.06
CA LEU A 78 -9.40 -6.08 30.74
C LEU A 78 -8.84 -7.03 31.81
N ALA A 79 -7.71 -7.69 31.55
CA ALA A 79 -7.08 -8.52 32.57
C ALA A 79 -6.70 -7.71 33.82
N GLU A 80 -6.15 -6.50 33.67
CA GLU A 80 -5.86 -5.59 34.78
C GLU A 80 -7.13 -5.12 35.49
N ILE A 81 -8.15 -4.66 34.76
CA ILE A 81 -9.44 -4.20 35.32
C ILE A 81 -10.09 -5.28 36.18
N TYR A 82 -10.12 -6.53 35.71
CA TYR A 82 -10.71 -7.63 36.47
C TYR A 82 -9.85 -8.03 37.68
N ALA A 83 -8.52 -7.90 37.63
CA ALA A 83 -7.67 -8.07 38.81
C ALA A 83 -7.90 -6.96 39.85
N ALA A 84 -8.09 -5.71 39.41
CA ALA A 84 -8.46 -4.60 40.29
C ALA A 84 -9.83 -4.84 40.97
N ARG A 85 -10.80 -5.37 40.21
CA ARG A 85 -12.13 -5.74 40.73
C ARG A 85 -12.06 -6.90 41.71
N GLU A 86 -11.22 -7.90 41.46
CA GLU A 86 -10.95 -8.97 42.43
C GLU A 86 -10.47 -8.38 43.75
N ARG A 87 -9.44 -7.53 43.71
CA ARG A 87 -8.92 -6.88 44.91
C ARG A 87 -10.00 -6.09 45.64
N LEU A 88 -10.77 -5.26 44.94
CA LEU A 88 -11.86 -4.50 45.55
C LEU A 88 -12.91 -5.41 46.21
N ALA A 89 -13.19 -6.58 45.61
CA ALA A 89 -14.08 -7.56 46.21
C ALA A 89 -13.47 -8.19 47.48
N LEU A 90 -12.16 -8.44 47.52
CA LEU A 90 -11.48 -8.91 48.74
C LEU A 90 -11.49 -7.84 49.84
N ASP A 91 -11.22 -6.58 49.50
CA ASP A 91 -11.31 -5.46 50.44
C ASP A 91 -12.72 -5.35 51.02
N ARG A 92 -13.76 -5.50 50.18
CA ARG A 92 -15.17 -5.56 50.63
C ARG A 92 -15.44 -6.76 51.54
N ALA A 93 -14.97 -7.95 51.18
CA ALA A 93 -15.14 -9.15 51.99
C ALA A 93 -14.48 -9.03 53.37
N ALA A 94 -13.40 -8.23 53.48
CA ALA A 94 -12.75 -7.90 54.74
C ALA A 94 -13.62 -7.02 55.65
N PHE A 95 -14.39 -6.08 55.10
CA PHE A 95 -15.37 -5.29 55.86
C PHE A 95 -16.57 -6.13 56.33
N GLU A 96 -16.88 -7.20 55.60
CA GLU A 96 -17.96 -8.15 55.89
C GLU A 96 -17.50 -9.30 56.79
N ILE A 97 -16.28 -9.30 57.35
CA ILE A 97 -15.74 -10.39 58.18
C ILE A 97 -16.70 -10.75 59.32
N GLY A 98 -16.94 -12.05 59.50
CA GLY A 98 -17.84 -12.59 60.52
C GLY A 98 -19.32 -12.49 60.17
N THR A 99 -19.69 -11.90 59.03
CA THR A 99 -21.07 -11.89 58.52
C THR A 99 -21.31 -13.05 57.55
N PRO A 100 -22.58 -13.48 57.35
CA PRO A 100 -22.92 -14.49 56.34
C PRO A 100 -22.54 -14.09 54.90
N ASP A 101 -22.47 -12.79 54.61
CA ASP A 101 -22.23 -12.24 53.27
C ASP A 101 -20.76 -12.36 52.81
N SER A 102 -19.82 -12.44 53.76
CA SER A 102 -18.37 -12.52 53.46
C SER A 102 -18.03 -13.68 52.51
N ALA A 103 -18.66 -14.84 52.71
CA ALA A 103 -18.43 -16.02 51.87
C ALA A 103 -18.87 -15.79 50.41
N ALA A 104 -20.00 -15.11 50.21
CA ALA A 104 -20.49 -14.77 48.88
C ALA A 104 -19.58 -13.75 48.19
N THR A 105 -19.07 -12.75 48.92
CA THR A 105 -18.13 -11.76 48.39
C THR A 105 -16.77 -12.37 48.05
N LEU A 106 -16.26 -13.30 48.85
CA LEU A 106 -15.06 -14.10 48.52
C LEU A 106 -15.26 -14.95 47.26
N ALA A 107 -16.44 -15.56 47.08
CA ALA A 107 -16.75 -16.30 45.85
C ALA A 107 -16.77 -15.37 44.62
N ARG A 108 -17.32 -14.16 44.77
CA ARG A 108 -17.29 -13.13 43.72
C ARG A 108 -15.86 -12.71 43.35
N ALA A 109 -14.98 -12.55 44.34
CA ALA A 109 -13.57 -12.25 44.09
C ALA A 109 -12.90 -13.35 43.23
N ARG A 110 -13.12 -14.63 43.57
CA ARG A 110 -12.60 -15.77 42.77
C ARG A 110 -13.15 -15.79 41.34
N MET A 111 -14.44 -15.49 41.17
CA MET A 111 -15.04 -15.37 39.84
C MET A 111 -14.36 -14.27 39.01
N LEU A 112 -14.12 -13.09 39.59
CA LEU A 112 -13.45 -11.97 38.92
C LEU A 112 -12.00 -12.32 38.54
N ARG A 113 -11.28 -13.06 39.40
CA ARG A 113 -9.97 -13.63 39.06
C ARG A 113 -10.04 -14.52 37.82
N GLY A 114 -11.03 -15.41 37.76
CA GLY A 114 -11.25 -16.28 36.61
C GLY A 114 -11.34 -15.50 35.30
N VAL A 115 -12.17 -14.45 35.29
CA VAL A 115 -12.33 -13.56 34.13
C VAL A 115 -11.02 -12.83 33.78
N SER A 116 -10.28 -12.32 34.77
CA SER A 116 -8.96 -11.71 34.56
C SER A 116 -7.98 -12.67 33.89
N ASN A 117 -7.93 -13.92 34.38
CA ASN A 117 -7.07 -14.96 33.83
C ASN A 117 -7.44 -15.35 32.40
N ASP A 118 -8.72 -15.34 32.05
CA ASP A 118 -9.16 -15.66 30.69
C ASP A 118 -8.75 -14.57 29.70
N TYR A 119 -8.85 -13.30 30.07
CA TYR A 119 -8.32 -12.21 29.24
C TYR A 119 -6.79 -12.23 29.15
N TRP A 120 -6.09 -12.57 30.24
CA TRP A 120 -4.64 -12.75 30.19
C TRP A 120 -4.24 -13.88 29.24
N LYS A 121 -4.98 -15.00 29.23
CA LYS A 121 -4.77 -16.10 28.28
C LYS A 121 -4.99 -15.65 26.84
N GLN A 122 -6.05 -14.89 26.57
CA GLN A 122 -6.30 -14.31 25.24
C GLN A 122 -5.11 -13.47 24.78
N TYR A 123 -4.62 -12.56 25.63
CA TYR A 123 -3.39 -11.81 25.36
C TYR A 123 -2.21 -12.75 25.04
N THR A 124 -1.93 -13.73 25.90
CA THR A 124 -0.78 -14.65 25.72
C THR A 124 -0.87 -15.51 24.45
N SER A 125 -2.05 -15.67 23.87
CA SER A 125 -2.25 -16.44 22.62
C SER A 125 -1.90 -15.66 21.34
N LEU A 126 -1.75 -14.33 21.44
CA LEU A 126 -1.42 -13.46 20.32
C LEU A 126 0.09 -13.47 20.05
N PRO A 127 0.52 -13.23 18.79
CA PRO A 127 1.93 -13.09 18.45
C PRO A 127 2.54 -11.85 19.12
N ARG A 128 3.80 -11.96 19.54
CA ARG A 128 4.56 -10.90 20.22
C ARG A 128 6.00 -10.89 19.73
N ASP A 129 6.64 -9.73 19.80
CA ASP A 129 8.09 -9.62 19.59
C ASP A 129 8.89 -9.95 20.86
N ALA A 130 10.22 -9.98 20.76
CA ALA A 130 11.09 -10.34 21.88
C ALA A 130 11.06 -9.32 23.04
N GLN A 131 10.78 -8.05 22.75
CA GLN A 131 10.71 -7.00 23.76
C GLN A 131 9.37 -7.08 24.51
N GLU A 132 8.28 -7.27 23.78
CA GLU A 132 6.95 -7.46 24.35
C GLU A 132 6.89 -8.75 25.17
N GLU A 133 7.48 -9.85 24.69
CA GLU A 133 7.55 -11.11 25.44
C GLU A 133 8.29 -10.94 26.78
N ARG A 134 9.36 -10.14 26.82
CA ARG A 134 10.07 -9.84 28.06
C ARG A 134 9.19 -9.11 29.08
N LEU A 135 8.44 -8.09 28.66
CA LEU A 135 7.53 -7.37 29.54
C LEU A 135 6.34 -8.24 29.95
N ALA A 136 5.80 -9.05 29.03
CA ALA A 136 4.74 -10.01 29.32
C ALA A 136 5.16 -11.01 30.41
N GLN A 137 6.41 -11.47 30.40
CA GLN A 137 6.95 -12.36 31.43
C GLN A 137 7.09 -11.67 32.80
N ASP A 138 7.45 -10.39 32.83
CA ASP A 138 7.48 -9.61 34.09
C ASP A 138 6.06 -9.43 34.66
N VAL A 139 5.10 -9.09 33.80
CA VAL A 139 3.67 -9.03 34.17
C VAL A 139 3.18 -10.38 34.68
N ALA A 140 3.51 -11.49 34.01
CA ALA A 140 3.12 -12.84 34.44
C ALA A 140 3.66 -13.15 35.84
N THR A 141 4.91 -12.79 36.11
CA THR A 141 5.56 -12.98 37.42
C THR A 141 4.84 -12.18 38.51
N ARG A 142 4.51 -10.92 38.25
CA ARG A 142 3.82 -10.04 39.20
C ARG A 142 2.36 -10.43 39.38
N ARG A 143 1.69 -10.91 38.34
CA ARG A 143 0.33 -11.47 38.41
C ARG A 143 0.31 -12.69 39.31
N ALA A 144 1.31 -13.58 39.24
CA ALA A 144 1.43 -14.71 40.15
C ALA A 144 1.63 -14.27 41.61
N ALA A 145 2.51 -13.28 41.86
CA ALA A 145 2.71 -12.71 43.18
C ALA A 145 1.45 -12.04 43.76
N PHE A 146 0.70 -11.32 42.92
CA PHE A 146 -0.60 -10.74 43.27
C PHE A 146 -1.62 -11.83 43.65
N GLN A 147 -1.71 -12.91 42.87
CA GLN A 147 -2.62 -14.02 43.17
C GLN A 147 -2.27 -14.71 44.48
N GLN A 148 -0.98 -14.91 44.77
CA GLN A 148 -0.52 -15.47 46.04
C GLN A 148 -0.91 -14.57 47.22
N ALA A 149 -0.74 -13.26 47.10
CA ALA A 149 -1.16 -12.31 48.13
C ALA A 149 -2.68 -12.28 48.30
N ALA A 150 -3.43 -12.37 47.19
CA ALA A 150 -4.89 -12.41 47.20
C ALA A 150 -5.41 -13.68 47.88
N ASP A 151 -4.79 -14.83 47.64
CA ASP A 151 -5.11 -16.09 48.32
C ASP A 151 -4.82 -16.04 49.81
N SER A 152 -3.67 -15.48 50.19
CA SER A 152 -3.33 -15.27 51.60
C SER A 152 -4.35 -14.36 52.28
N PHE A 153 -4.81 -13.30 51.62
CA PHE A 153 -5.80 -12.39 52.19
C PHE A 153 -7.18 -13.04 52.30
N ALA A 154 -7.62 -13.75 51.25
CA ALA A 154 -8.86 -14.52 51.27
C ALA A 154 -8.88 -15.56 52.40
N ALA A 155 -7.75 -16.21 52.69
CA ALA A 155 -7.61 -17.15 53.80
C ALA A 155 -7.77 -16.47 55.18
N VAL A 156 -7.18 -15.28 55.36
CA VAL A 156 -7.35 -14.48 56.58
C VAL A 156 -8.81 -14.08 56.79
N ILE A 157 -9.48 -13.63 55.72
CA ILE A 157 -10.91 -13.26 55.75
C ILE A 157 -11.77 -14.48 56.10
N ALA A 158 -11.54 -15.63 55.44
CA ALA A 158 -12.28 -16.86 55.66
C ALA A 158 -12.10 -17.42 57.08
N ALA A 159 -10.92 -17.23 57.69
CA ALA A 159 -10.64 -17.60 59.07
C ALA A 159 -11.21 -16.60 60.10
N ALA A 160 -11.78 -15.47 59.65
CA ALA A 160 -12.20 -14.34 60.48
C ALA A 160 -11.09 -13.82 61.43
N ASP A 161 -9.82 -13.93 61.02
CA ASP A 161 -8.67 -13.53 61.84
C ASP A 161 -8.39 -12.03 61.70
N GLN A 162 -9.14 -11.23 62.47
CA GLN A 162 -9.09 -9.77 62.40
C GLN A 162 -7.70 -9.18 62.71
N SER A 163 -6.87 -9.90 63.47
CA SER A 163 -5.51 -9.47 63.82
C SER A 163 -4.56 -9.41 62.60
N LYS A 164 -4.81 -10.23 61.58
CA LYS A 164 -3.97 -10.33 60.37
C LYS A 164 -4.49 -9.55 59.18
N VAL A 165 -5.72 -9.05 59.23
CA VAL A 165 -6.41 -8.37 58.11
C VAL A 165 -5.58 -7.21 57.56
N VAL A 166 -5.12 -6.31 58.42
CA VAL A 166 -4.36 -5.11 57.98
C VAL A 166 -3.05 -5.50 57.29
N GLY A 167 -2.32 -6.48 57.84
CA GLY A 167 -1.07 -6.95 57.26
C GLY A 167 -1.28 -7.61 55.90
N ALA A 168 -2.29 -8.47 55.78
CA ALA A 168 -2.62 -9.14 54.53
C ALA A 168 -3.15 -8.16 53.46
N ALA A 169 -3.97 -7.18 53.84
CA ALA A 169 -4.44 -6.12 52.94
C ALA A 169 -3.27 -5.26 52.41
N ASN A 170 -2.32 -4.89 53.27
CA ASN A 170 -1.12 -4.15 52.85
C ASN A 170 -0.23 -4.96 51.90
N ALA A 171 -0.05 -6.25 52.16
CA ALA A 171 0.69 -7.14 51.26
C ALA A 171 0.01 -7.27 49.89
N LEU A 172 -1.31 -7.42 49.87
CA LEU A 172 -2.09 -7.42 48.62
C LEU A 172 -1.98 -6.10 47.86
N GLN A 173 -2.05 -4.96 48.56
CA GLN A 173 -1.89 -3.64 47.97
C GLN A 173 -0.49 -3.45 47.36
N ALA A 174 0.56 -3.90 48.04
CA ALA A 174 1.92 -3.84 47.53
C ALA A 174 2.08 -4.69 46.26
N ALA A 175 1.58 -5.93 46.28
CA ALA A 175 1.62 -6.83 45.12
C ALA A 175 0.82 -6.28 43.93
N TYR A 176 -0.37 -5.73 44.17
CA TYR A 176 -1.17 -5.07 43.14
C TYR A 176 -0.47 -3.85 42.54
N SER A 177 0.16 -3.02 43.38
CA SER A 177 0.90 -1.85 42.91
C SER A 177 2.06 -2.25 41.99
N GLN A 178 2.75 -3.34 42.32
CA GLN A 178 3.80 -3.89 41.45
C GLN A 178 3.23 -4.41 40.12
N LEU A 179 2.12 -5.15 40.15
CA LEU A 179 1.43 -5.62 38.95
C LEU A 179 1.01 -4.45 38.04
N SER A 180 0.30 -3.46 38.58
CA SER A 180 -0.18 -2.32 37.81
C SER A 180 0.95 -1.50 37.19
N GLN A 181 2.12 -1.39 37.85
CA GLN A 181 3.29 -0.75 37.23
C GLN A 181 3.82 -1.54 36.04
N ALA A 182 3.87 -2.87 36.10
CA ALA A 182 4.30 -3.68 34.96
C ALA A 182 3.27 -3.71 33.83
N ASP A 183 1.98 -3.77 34.15
CA ASP A 183 0.91 -3.62 33.15
C ASP A 183 1.03 -2.26 32.43
N LEU A 184 1.35 -1.18 33.16
CA LEU A 184 1.57 0.15 32.59
C LEU A 184 2.84 0.26 31.72
N GLU A 185 3.92 -0.46 32.06
CA GLU A 185 5.10 -0.56 31.19
C GLU A 185 4.79 -1.31 29.88
N LEU A 186 4.02 -2.39 29.97
CA LEU A 186 3.57 -3.16 28.81
C LEU A 186 2.63 -2.32 27.92
N ASP A 187 1.68 -1.61 28.51
CA ASP A 187 0.76 -0.70 27.80
C ASP A 187 1.52 0.40 27.04
N LYS A 188 2.53 1.01 27.68
CA LYS A 188 3.41 2.00 27.01
C LYS A 188 4.14 1.42 25.81
N LEU A 189 4.65 0.19 25.92
CA LEU A 189 5.29 -0.48 24.79
C LEU A 189 4.29 -0.70 23.66
N GLN A 190 3.10 -1.22 23.95
CA GLN A 190 2.07 -1.46 22.95
C GLN A 190 1.63 -0.17 22.26
N GLY A 191 1.49 0.93 23.00
CA GLY A 191 1.24 2.26 22.42
C GLY A 191 2.38 2.73 21.51
N THR A 192 3.63 2.49 21.90
CA THR A 192 4.81 2.84 21.08
C THR A 192 4.86 2.02 19.79
N LEU A 193 4.59 0.71 19.86
CA LEU A 193 4.53 -0.18 18.70
C LEU A 193 3.38 0.20 17.76
N ALA A 194 2.21 0.55 18.30
CA ALA A 194 1.08 1.03 17.52
C ALA A 194 1.40 2.34 16.79
N GLN A 195 2.05 3.30 17.47
CA GLN A 195 2.46 4.56 16.85
C GLN A 195 3.51 4.32 15.75
N ALA A 196 4.52 3.49 16.02
CA ALA A 196 5.54 3.15 15.02
C ALA A 196 4.95 2.48 13.78
N GLY A 197 4.02 1.54 13.97
CA GLY A 197 3.30 0.90 12.86
C GLY A 197 2.43 1.87 12.06
N PHE A 198 1.79 2.84 12.73
CA PHE A 198 1.04 3.90 12.06
C PHE A 198 1.97 4.81 11.23
N ASP A 199 3.10 5.24 11.79
CA ASP A 199 4.06 6.11 11.11
C ASP A 199 4.68 5.42 9.89
N GLU A 200 5.00 4.12 10.00
CA GLU A 200 5.47 3.31 8.87
C GLU A 200 4.40 3.21 7.76
N ALA A 201 3.14 2.95 8.13
CA ALA A 201 2.04 2.91 7.19
C ALA A 201 1.82 4.26 6.49
N GLN A 202 1.93 5.38 7.21
CA GLN A 202 1.86 6.73 6.65
C GLN A 202 3.01 7.01 5.68
N ALA A 203 4.23 6.64 6.04
CA ALA A 203 5.40 6.80 5.17
C ALA A 203 5.23 6.00 3.87
N ALA A 204 4.81 4.73 3.97
CA ALA A 204 4.54 3.88 2.81
C ALA A 204 3.40 4.45 1.93
N PHE A 205 2.33 4.95 2.54
CA PHE A 205 1.24 5.63 1.83
C PHE A 205 1.72 6.88 1.10
N GLY A 206 2.55 7.71 1.75
CA GLY A 206 3.16 8.90 1.14
C GLY A 206 4.01 8.57 -0.09
N GLN A 207 4.86 7.54 0.00
CA GLN A 207 5.68 7.06 -1.11
C GLN A 207 4.82 6.55 -2.29
N LEU A 208 3.80 5.73 -2.01
CA LEU A 208 2.86 5.25 -3.01
C LEU A 208 2.11 6.39 -3.69
N ARG A 209 1.67 7.39 -2.91
CA ARG A 209 0.97 8.57 -3.43
C ARG A 209 1.85 9.37 -4.39
N ILE A 210 3.12 9.60 -4.05
CA ILE A 210 4.07 10.29 -4.94
C ILE A 210 4.28 9.49 -6.22
N ALA A 211 4.45 8.17 -6.12
CA ALA A 211 4.62 7.30 -7.28
C ALA A 211 3.39 7.35 -8.22
N VAL A 212 2.18 7.29 -7.67
CA VAL A 212 0.93 7.38 -8.44
C VAL A 212 0.82 8.75 -9.12
N ILE A 213 1.11 9.85 -8.42
CA ILE A 213 1.09 11.20 -9.01
C ILE A 213 2.10 11.28 -10.18
N ALA A 214 3.31 10.75 -10.01
CA ALA A 214 4.32 10.75 -11.07
C ALA A 214 3.86 9.97 -12.30
N VAL A 215 3.30 8.77 -12.12
CA VAL A 215 2.76 7.94 -13.22
C VAL A 215 1.60 8.64 -13.92
N LEU A 216 0.70 9.31 -13.18
CA LEU A 216 -0.40 10.08 -13.75
C LEU A 216 0.10 11.25 -14.60
N LEU A 217 1.07 12.02 -14.12
CA LEU A 217 1.65 13.14 -14.87
C LEU A 217 2.34 12.66 -16.16
N ILE A 218 3.07 11.55 -16.10
CA ILE A 218 3.68 10.92 -17.29
C ILE A 218 2.60 10.48 -18.27
N GLY A 219 1.53 9.84 -17.78
CA GLY A 219 0.40 9.39 -18.59
C GLY A 219 -0.31 10.54 -19.31
N ILE A 220 -0.61 11.62 -18.60
CA ILE A 220 -1.23 12.83 -19.16
C ILE A 220 -0.30 13.47 -20.20
N GLY A 221 0.99 13.59 -19.89
CA GLY A 221 1.98 14.16 -20.81
C GLY A 221 2.10 13.34 -22.10
N ALA A 222 2.15 12.02 -21.99
CA ALA A 222 2.21 11.12 -23.13
C ALA A 222 0.91 11.14 -23.96
N ALA A 223 -0.26 11.20 -23.31
CA ALA A 223 -1.55 11.33 -24.00
C ALA A 223 -1.66 12.66 -24.77
N ALA A 224 -1.22 13.77 -24.15
CA ALA A 224 -1.16 15.07 -24.81
C ALA A 224 -0.20 15.04 -26.01
N TYR A 225 1.00 14.49 -25.84
CA TYR A 225 1.96 14.32 -26.93
C TYR A 225 1.39 13.49 -28.07
N ALA A 226 0.77 12.34 -27.77
CA ALA A 226 0.13 11.48 -28.76
C ALA A 226 -0.98 12.22 -29.52
N PHE A 227 -1.83 12.98 -28.83
CA PHE A 227 -2.87 13.79 -29.45
C PHE A 227 -2.31 14.79 -30.45
N PHE A 228 -1.30 15.58 -30.05
CA PHE A 228 -0.68 16.57 -30.96
C PHE A 228 0.05 15.89 -32.13
N ALA A 229 0.72 14.77 -31.89
CA ALA A 229 1.42 14.00 -32.91
C ALA A 229 0.45 13.42 -33.96
N LEU A 230 -0.65 12.79 -33.54
CA LEU A 230 -1.67 12.25 -34.44
C LEU A 230 -2.42 13.37 -35.17
N ARG A 231 -2.79 14.45 -34.47
CA ARG A 231 -3.45 15.61 -35.09
C ARG A 231 -2.60 16.18 -36.22
N ARG A 232 -1.29 16.35 -36.00
CA ARG A 232 -0.39 16.87 -37.04
C ARG A 232 -0.16 15.89 -38.19
N ALA A 233 -0.15 14.59 -37.89
CA ALA A 233 0.05 13.54 -38.90
C ALA A 233 -1.19 13.29 -39.79
N ILE A 234 -2.39 13.46 -39.24
CA ILE A 234 -3.64 13.10 -39.93
C ILE A 234 -4.42 14.35 -40.35
N ALA A 235 -4.78 15.23 -39.40
CA ALA A 235 -5.72 16.32 -39.66
C ALA A 235 -5.16 17.38 -40.62
N GLY A 236 -3.86 17.66 -40.58
CA GLY A 236 -3.20 18.58 -41.51
C GLY A 236 -3.26 18.08 -42.96
N PRO A 237 -2.64 16.92 -43.27
CA PRO A 237 -2.66 16.34 -44.62
C PRO A 237 -4.07 16.06 -45.15
N LEU A 238 -5.00 15.70 -44.26
CA LEU A 238 -6.40 15.47 -44.65
C LEU A 238 -7.07 16.78 -45.10
N GLY A 239 -6.81 17.90 -44.41
CA GLY A 239 -7.28 19.22 -44.83
C GLY A 239 -6.69 19.66 -46.17
N GLU A 240 -5.41 19.39 -46.42
CA GLU A 240 -4.75 19.65 -47.71
C GLU A 240 -5.40 18.82 -48.84
N ALA A 241 -5.68 17.54 -48.60
CA ALA A 241 -6.34 16.66 -49.56
C ALA A 241 -7.76 17.14 -49.88
N LEU A 242 -8.56 17.46 -48.86
CA LEU A 242 -9.91 18.00 -49.04
C LEU A 242 -9.91 19.32 -49.81
N GLY A 243 -8.95 20.21 -49.52
CA GLY A 243 -8.79 21.47 -50.25
C GLY A 243 -8.42 21.27 -51.72
N ALA A 244 -7.57 20.28 -52.03
CA ALA A 244 -7.23 19.91 -53.41
C ALA A 244 -8.45 19.34 -54.16
N PHE A 245 -9.19 18.41 -53.55
CA PHE A 245 -10.41 17.86 -54.16
C PHE A 245 -11.48 18.93 -54.39
N SER A 246 -11.64 19.88 -53.46
CA SER A 246 -12.56 21.00 -53.64
C SER A 246 -12.18 21.88 -54.84
N ALA A 247 -10.89 22.16 -55.04
CA ALA A 247 -10.41 22.94 -56.19
C ALA A 247 -10.62 22.19 -57.52
N ILE A 248 -10.32 20.88 -57.54
CA ILE A 248 -10.58 20.02 -58.70
C ILE A 248 -12.08 20.01 -59.04
N SER A 249 -12.96 19.88 -58.04
CA SER A 249 -14.41 19.91 -58.26
C SER A 249 -14.93 21.26 -58.78
N ALA A 250 -14.19 22.34 -58.49
CA ALA A 250 -14.46 23.68 -59.00
C ALA A 250 -13.78 23.95 -60.37
N GLY A 251 -13.08 22.96 -60.95
CA GLY A 251 -12.41 23.07 -62.24
C GLY A 251 -11.01 23.70 -62.20
N ASP A 252 -10.44 23.95 -61.01
CA ASP A 252 -9.09 24.51 -60.85
C ASP A 252 -8.05 23.40 -60.61
N LEU A 253 -7.32 23.05 -61.67
CA LEU A 253 -6.21 22.08 -61.66
C LEU A 253 -4.83 22.75 -61.47
N SER A 254 -4.78 24.07 -61.32
CA SER A 254 -3.51 24.81 -61.27
C SER A 254 -2.84 24.76 -59.89
N ARG A 255 -3.55 24.28 -58.86
CA ARG A 255 -3.04 24.26 -57.48
C ARG A 255 -1.96 23.20 -57.27
N PRO A 256 -0.72 23.59 -56.87
CA PRO A 256 0.34 22.64 -56.59
C PRO A 256 0.07 21.87 -55.28
N ILE A 257 0.05 20.55 -55.36
CA ILE A 257 -0.09 19.66 -54.20
C ILE A 257 1.32 19.28 -53.70
N VAL A 258 1.68 19.76 -52.52
CA VAL A 258 3.02 19.51 -51.94
C VAL A 258 2.95 18.32 -51.00
N VAL A 259 3.52 17.18 -51.41
CA VAL A 259 3.61 15.98 -50.56
C VAL A 259 4.72 16.16 -49.53
N ARG A 260 4.35 16.43 -48.27
CA ARG A 260 5.31 16.60 -47.16
C ARG A 260 5.51 15.35 -46.30
N SER A 261 4.62 14.36 -46.43
CA SER A 261 4.61 13.14 -45.65
C SER A 261 5.10 11.93 -46.46
N ARG A 262 5.65 10.91 -45.77
CA ARG A 262 6.03 9.61 -46.34
C ARG A 262 5.23 8.43 -45.74
N ASP A 263 4.12 8.73 -45.09
CA ASP A 263 3.15 7.75 -44.59
C ASP A 263 1.95 7.62 -45.55
N GLU A 264 0.93 6.89 -45.13
CA GLU A 264 -0.28 6.63 -45.93
C GLU A 264 -0.97 7.91 -46.42
N MET A 265 -0.88 9.04 -45.69
CA MET A 265 -1.41 10.32 -46.17
C MET A 265 -0.51 10.98 -47.22
N GLY A 266 0.80 10.77 -47.13
CA GLY A 266 1.74 11.18 -48.17
C GLY A 266 1.56 10.40 -49.46
N GLU A 267 1.27 9.10 -49.35
CA GLU A 267 0.93 8.26 -50.50
C GLU A 267 -0.40 8.69 -51.13
N LEU A 268 -1.41 9.02 -50.32
CA LEU A 268 -2.69 9.57 -50.78
C LEU A 268 -2.51 10.90 -51.51
N LEU A 269 -1.85 11.88 -50.91
CA LEU A 269 -1.58 13.18 -51.54
C LEU A 269 -0.72 13.06 -52.80
N GLY A 270 0.24 12.13 -52.82
CA GLY A 270 1.03 11.81 -54.01
C GLY A 270 0.23 11.10 -55.11
N GLY A 271 -0.86 10.43 -54.76
CA GLY A 271 -1.85 9.97 -55.73
C GLY A 271 -2.60 11.12 -56.37
N VAL A 272 -3.14 12.04 -55.56
CA VAL A 272 -3.87 13.22 -56.05
C VAL A 272 -2.99 14.14 -56.90
N ALA A 273 -1.73 14.34 -56.51
CA ALA A 273 -0.78 15.16 -57.28
C ALA A 273 -0.41 14.59 -58.66
N ARG A 274 -0.77 13.34 -58.95
CA ARG A 274 -0.52 12.67 -60.25
C ARG A 274 -1.75 12.66 -61.17
N MET A 275 -2.91 13.15 -60.70
CA MET A 275 -4.11 13.37 -61.52
C MET A 275 -4.02 14.70 -62.25
#